data_AF-A0A963HNQ1-F1
#
_entry.id   AF-A0A963HNQ1-F1
#
_cell.length_a   1.000
_cell.length_b   1.000
_cell.length_c   1.000
_cell.angle_alpha   90.00
_cell.angle_beta   90.00
_cell.angle_gamma   90.00
#
_symmetry.space_group_name_H-M   'P 1'
#
loop_
_entity.id
_entity.type
_entity.pdbx_description
1 polymer ?
#
loop_
_entity_poly.entity_id
_entity_poly.type
_entity_poly.pdbx_seq_one_letter_code
_entity_poly.pdbx_strand_id
1 'polypeptide(L)'
;MLAAQTKQSENISREYTYTQADFEKVKKMIYASTGISLSDSKMNMVYSRLARRLRVHSLKSFKEYLNLLENAGSAEQQEFVNALTTNLTAFFRENHHFPILEQHL
;
A
#
# COMPACT_ATOMS: atom_id res chain seq x y z
N MET A 1 34.73 -15.74 -7.28
CA MET A 1 33.39 -16.29 -6.93
C MET A 1 32.97 -15.62 -5.63
N LEU A 2 31.86 -14.91 -5.45
CA LEU A 2 30.72 -14.48 -6.26
C LEU A 2 30.34 -13.11 -5.66
N ALA A 3 30.41 -12.03 -6.46
CA ALA A 3 29.95 -10.72 -6.00
C ALA A 3 28.41 -10.73 -5.98
N ALA A 4 27.83 -10.58 -4.79
CA ALA A 4 26.40 -10.37 -4.63
C ALA A 4 26.03 -9.04 -5.30
N GLN A 5 25.22 -9.14 -6.34
CA GLN A 5 24.68 -8.00 -7.07
C GLN A 5 23.72 -7.23 -6.15
N THR A 6 24.17 -6.09 -5.62
CA THR A 6 23.31 -5.10 -4.99
C THR A 6 22.39 -4.53 -6.07
N LYS A 7 21.10 -4.90 -6.01
CA LYS A 7 20.04 -4.39 -6.90
C LYS A 7 20.10 -2.87 -6.97
N GLN A 8 20.30 -2.36 -8.18
CA GLN A 8 20.25 -0.93 -8.50
C GLN A 8 18.91 -0.34 -8.05
N SER A 9 18.97 0.64 -7.16
CA SER A 9 17.86 1.56 -6.89
C SER A 9 17.63 2.38 -8.15
N GLU A 10 16.63 2.01 -8.95
CA GLU A 10 16.18 2.83 -10.08
C GLU A 10 15.80 4.22 -9.55
N ASN A 11 16.48 5.25 -10.06
CA ASN A 11 16.15 6.64 -9.80
C ASN A 11 14.90 7.00 -10.60
N ILE A 12 13.74 6.52 -10.14
CA ILE A 12 12.45 6.85 -10.73
C ILE A 12 12.17 8.31 -10.40
N SER A 13 12.31 9.19 -11.40
CA SER A 13 11.83 10.57 -11.30
C SER A 13 10.36 10.54 -10.87
N ARG A 14 10.06 11.12 -9.71
CA ARG A 14 8.70 11.10 -9.16
C ARG A 14 7.82 12.04 -10.00
N GLU A 15 6.87 11.46 -10.72
CA GLU A 15 5.79 12.15 -11.44
C GLU A 15 5.04 13.18 -10.58
N TYR A 16 4.82 12.89 -9.30
CA TYR A 16 4.12 13.77 -8.37
C TYR A 16 5.01 14.12 -7.17
N THR A 17 4.90 15.37 -6.70
CA THR A 17 5.47 15.75 -5.41
C THR A 17 4.81 14.94 -4.29
N TYR A 18 5.63 14.21 -3.54
CA TYR A 18 5.20 13.39 -2.42
C TYR A 18 6.15 13.59 -1.25
N THR A 19 5.68 14.32 -0.24
CA THR A 19 6.47 14.77 0.89
C THR A 19 6.41 13.78 2.06
N GLN A 20 7.29 13.96 3.04
CA GLN A 20 7.19 13.21 4.30
C GLN A 20 5.87 13.51 5.02
N ALA A 21 5.37 14.75 4.96
CA ALA A 21 4.10 15.13 5.58
C ALA A 21 2.91 14.40 4.95
N ASP A 22 2.89 14.28 3.61
CA ASP A 22 1.87 13.49 2.90
C ASP A 22 1.93 12.02 3.33
N PHE A 23 3.13 11.46 3.45
CA PHE A 23 3.32 10.08 3.89
C PHE A 23 2.86 9.84 5.34
N GLU A 24 3.15 10.76 6.27
CA GLU A 24 2.63 10.67 7.63
C GLU A 24 1.11 10.77 7.69
N LYS A 25 0.50 11.60 6.83
CA LYS A 25 -0.96 11.67 6.70
C LYS A 25 -1.53 10.33 6.19
N VAL A 26 -0.93 9.75 5.16
CA VAL A 26 -1.30 8.41 4.66
C VAL A 26 -1.19 7.34 5.75
N LYS A 27 -0.10 7.33 6.53
CA LYS A 27 0.11 6.41 7.67
C LYS A 27 -1.03 6.49 8.68
N LYS A 28 -1.42 7.71 9.07
CA LYS A 28 -2.52 7.93 10.01
C LYS A 28 -3.85 7.44 9.44
N MET A 29 -4.12 7.74 8.17
CA MET A 29 -5.38 7.35 7.51
C MET A 29 -5.51 5.83 7.40
N ILE A 30 -4.49 5.13 6.91
CA ILE A 30 -4.56 3.66 6.76
C ILE A 30 -4.63 2.96 8.13
N TYR A 31 -3.93 3.49 9.14
CA TYR A 31 -4.00 2.98 10.50
C TYR A 31 -5.41 3.14 11.08
N ALA A 32 -6.02 4.32 10.92
CA ALA A 32 -7.40 4.57 11.39
C ALA A 32 -8.43 3.67 10.69
N SER A 33 -8.26 3.38 9.39
CA SER A 33 -9.19 2.56 8.63
C SER A 33 -9.02 1.04 8.82
N THR A 34 -7.81 0.56 9.13
CA THR A 34 -7.50 -0.89 9.06
C THR A 34 -6.66 -1.43 10.22
N GLY A 35 -6.08 -0.57 11.05
CA GLY A 35 -5.10 -0.97 12.07
C GLY A 35 -3.69 -1.28 11.54
N ILE A 36 -3.46 -1.21 10.21
CA ILE A 36 -2.15 -1.50 9.63
C ILE A 36 -1.18 -0.36 9.92
N SER A 37 -0.06 -0.70 10.56
CA SER A 37 1.07 0.22 10.74
C SER A 37 2.06 0.07 9.58
N LEU A 38 2.36 1.19 8.89
CA LEU A 38 3.36 1.24 7.82
C LEU A 38 4.69 1.77 8.37
N SER A 39 5.77 1.03 8.11
CA SER A 39 7.14 1.46 8.38
C SER A 39 7.62 2.49 7.35
N ASP A 40 8.57 3.34 7.74
CA ASP A 40 9.07 4.41 6.87
C ASP A 40 9.76 3.90 5.60
N SER A 41 10.34 2.70 5.67
CA SER A 41 10.91 1.99 4.53
C SER A 41 9.92 1.73 3.39
N LYS A 42 8.60 1.81 3.66
CA LYS A 42 7.54 1.59 2.65
C LYS A 42 7.14 2.86 1.90
N MET A 43 7.76 4.02 2.14
CA MET A 43 7.38 5.29 1.51
C MET A 43 7.33 5.18 -0.03
N ASN A 44 8.34 4.57 -0.67
CA ASN A 44 8.37 4.41 -2.12
C ASN A 44 7.28 3.46 -2.64
N MET A 45 7.00 2.37 -1.91
CA MET A 45 5.90 1.45 -2.26
C MET A 45 4.55 2.18 -2.22
N VAL A 46 4.32 2.94 -1.15
CA VAL A 46 3.10 3.72 -0.96
C VAL A 46 2.96 4.76 -2.06
N TYR A 47 4.02 5.49 -2.37
CA TYR A 47 4.05 6.43 -3.51
C TYR A 47 3.62 5.74 -4.81
N SER A 48 4.26 4.63 -5.20
CA SER A 48 3.98 3.97 -6.47
C SER A 48 2.53 3.47 -6.57
N ARG A 49 1.98 2.94 -5.47
CA ARG A 49 0.62 2.42 -5.45
C ARG A 49 -0.43 3.54 -5.46
N LEU A 50 -0.20 4.63 -4.74
CA LEU A 50 -1.12 5.78 -4.71
C LEU A 50 -1.00 6.64 -5.97
N ALA A 51 0.17 6.80 -6.59
CA ALA A 51 0.32 7.49 -7.86
C ALA A 51 -0.57 6.87 -8.96
N ARG A 52 -0.76 5.54 -8.94
CA ARG A 52 -1.73 4.88 -9.83
C ARG A 52 -3.17 5.32 -9.56
N ARG A 53 -3.54 5.55 -8.30
CA ARG A 53 -4.88 6.08 -7.92
C ARG A 53 -5.07 7.52 -8.36
N LEU A 54 -4.04 8.37 -8.22
CA LEU A 54 -4.07 9.75 -8.73
C LEU A 54 -4.37 9.77 -10.24
N ARG A 55 -3.75 8.88 -11.03
CA ARG A 55 -4.03 8.76 -12.47
C ARG A 55 -5.47 8.37 -12.80
N VAL A 56 -6.07 7.46 -12.02
CA VAL A 56 -7.48 7.06 -12.19
C VAL A 56 -8.42 8.25 -12.05
N HIS A 57 -8.12 9.17 -11.12
CA HIS A 57 -8.91 10.37 -10.87
C HIS A 57 -8.43 11.61 -11.62
N SER A 58 -7.41 11.47 -12.49
CA SER A 58 -6.76 12.59 -13.20
C SER A 58 -6.31 13.74 -12.28
N LEU A 59 -5.91 13.43 -11.04
CA LEU A 59 -5.47 14.41 -10.05
C LEU A 59 -4.00 14.78 -10.27
N LYS A 60 -3.65 16.02 -9.91
CA LYS A 60 -2.30 16.57 -10.14
C LYS A 60 -1.44 16.57 -8.89
N SER A 61 -2.02 16.32 -7.71
CA SER A 61 -1.28 16.34 -6.46
C SER A 61 -1.81 15.33 -5.44
N PHE A 62 -0.91 14.88 -4.56
CA PHE A 62 -1.30 14.07 -3.39
C PHE A 62 -2.23 14.83 -2.45
N LYS A 63 -2.09 16.15 -2.35
CA LYS A 63 -3.00 16.99 -1.57
C LYS A 63 -4.45 16.86 -2.05
N GLU A 64 -4.69 16.97 -3.37
CA GLU A 64 -6.02 16.77 -3.96
C GLU A 64 -6.57 15.38 -3.66
N TYR A 65 -5.73 14.35 -3.79
CA TYR A 65 -6.12 12.97 -3.52
C TYR A 65 -6.46 12.73 -2.05
N LEU A 66 -5.65 13.25 -1.12
CA LEU A 66 -5.93 13.11 0.32
C LEU A 66 -7.19 13.88 0.73
N ASN A 67 -7.48 15.03 0.10
CA ASN A 67 -8.74 15.74 0.32
C ASN A 67 -9.95 14.95 -0.21
N LEU A 68 -9.82 14.27 -1.36
CA LEU A 68 -10.86 13.39 -1.89
C LEU A 68 -11.22 12.26 -0.91
N LEU A 69 -10.21 11.71 -0.23
CA LEU A 69 -10.38 10.64 0.76
C LEU A 69 -11.04 11.11 2.07
N GLU A 70 -10.87 12.39 2.44
CA GLU A 70 -11.47 12.96 3.64
C GLU A 70 -12.98 13.21 3.50
N ASN A 71 -13.51 13.23 2.27
CA ASN A 71 -14.94 13.31 2.03
C ASN A 71 -15.63 12.01 2.48
N ALA A 72 -16.53 12.11 3.46
CA ALA A 72 -17.25 10.98 4.03
C ALA A 72 -18.01 10.21 2.93
N GLY A 73 -17.78 8.89 2.86
CA GLY A 73 -18.49 8.00 1.95
C GLY A 73 -17.94 7.93 0.52
N SER A 74 -16.73 8.43 0.25
CA SER A 74 -16.13 8.25 -1.08
C SER A 74 -15.77 6.78 -1.32
N ALA A 75 -16.22 6.22 -2.45
CA ALA A 75 -15.84 4.86 -2.88
C ALA A 75 -14.31 4.69 -2.99
N GLU A 76 -13.58 5.80 -3.13
CA GLU A 76 -12.13 5.82 -3.18
C GLU A 76 -11.47 5.41 -1.86
N GLN A 77 -12.14 5.53 -0.71
CA GLN A 77 -11.60 5.04 0.56
C GLN A 77 -11.31 3.53 0.52
N GLN A 78 -12.20 2.74 -0.07
CA GLN A 78 -12.00 1.30 -0.23
C GLN A 78 -10.80 1.01 -1.13
N GLU A 79 -10.67 1.78 -2.22
CA GLU A 79 -9.59 1.61 -3.17
C GLU A 79 -8.23 2.05 -2.62
N PHE A 80 -8.22 3.08 -1.76
CA PHE A 80 -7.06 3.46 -0.98
C PHE A 80 -6.59 2.33 -0.05
N VAL A 81 -7.52 1.69 0.67
CA VAL A 81 -7.22 0.53 1.51
C VAL A 81 -6.67 -0.61 0.66
N ASN A 82 -7.37 -0.98 -0.42
CA ASN A 82 -6.96 -2.05 -1.34
C ASN A 82 -5.56 -1.78 -1.95
N ALA A 83 -5.26 -0.52 -2.27
CA ALA A 83 -3.95 -0.14 -2.78
C ALA A 83 -2.86 -0.35 -1.72
N LEU A 84 -3.12 -0.20 -0.42
CA LEU A 84 -2.08 -0.29 0.60
C LEU A 84 -2.00 -1.64 1.32
N THR A 85 -3.00 -2.51 1.17
CA THR A 85 -2.98 -3.88 1.69
C THR A 85 -2.20 -4.82 0.77
N THR A 86 -1.89 -6.02 1.27
CA THR A 86 -1.27 -7.10 0.48
C THR A 86 -2.11 -8.36 0.65
N ASN A 87 -2.92 -8.66 -0.36
CA ASN A 87 -3.81 -9.83 -0.37
C ASN A 87 -3.11 -11.06 -0.97
N LEU A 88 -1.90 -11.39 -0.49
CA LEU A 88 -1.17 -12.57 -0.96
C LEU A 88 -1.76 -13.84 -0.33
N THR A 89 -2.31 -14.71 -1.16
CA THR A 89 -2.91 -15.98 -0.73
C THR A 89 -2.67 -17.08 -1.77
N ALA A 90 -2.81 -18.33 -1.35
CA ALA A 90 -2.70 -19.51 -2.19
C ALA A 90 -3.62 -20.62 -1.64
N PHE A 91 -4.10 -21.50 -2.53
CA PHE A 91 -4.78 -22.73 -2.10
C PHE A 91 -3.83 -23.59 -1.25
N PHE A 92 -4.35 -24.16 -0.17
CA PHE A 92 -3.57 -24.94 0.79
C PHE A 92 -2.34 -24.21 1.35
N ARG A 93 -2.43 -22.87 1.51
CA ARG A 93 -1.42 -22.10 2.23
C ARG A 93 -1.25 -22.70 3.64
N GLU A 94 -0.01 -22.97 4.03
CA GLU A 94 0.31 -23.63 5.30
C GLU A 94 -0.34 -25.02 5.40
N ASN A 95 -0.12 -25.86 4.38
CA ASN A 95 -0.80 -27.15 4.18
C ASN A 95 -0.82 -28.11 5.39
N HIS A 96 0.14 -28.00 6.31
CA HIS A 96 0.19 -28.81 7.53
C HIS A 96 -0.97 -28.54 8.50
N HIS A 97 -1.66 -27.40 8.38
CA HIS A 97 -2.86 -27.11 9.17
C HIS A 97 -4.09 -27.94 8.77
N PHE A 98 -4.18 -28.39 7.51
CA PHE A 98 -5.38 -29.07 7.00
C PHE A 98 -5.58 -30.47 7.59
N PRO A 99 -4.54 -31.33 7.70
CA PRO A 99 -4.67 -32.61 8.42
C PRO A 99 -5.05 -32.44 9.90
N ILE A 100 -4.57 -31.37 10.55
CA ILE A 100 -4.92 -31.08 11.95
C ILE A 100 -6.40 -30.74 12.06
N LEU A 101 -6.91 -29.89 11.14
CA LEU A 101 -8.32 -29.53 11.10
C LEU A 101 -9.21 -30.76 10.84
N GLU A 102 -8.81 -31.64 9.91
CA GLU A 102 -9.53 -32.89 9.62
C GLU A 102 -9.65 -33.80 10.85
N GLN A 103 -8.60 -33.87 11.70
CA GLN A 103 -8.62 -34.65 12.93
C GLN A 103 -9.47 -34.04 14.07
N HIS A 104 -9.85 -32.75 13.97
CA HIS A 104 -10.66 -32.05 14.98
C HIS A 104 -12.16 -32.03 14.65
N LEU A 105 -12.56 -32.48 13.45
CA LEU A 105 -13.95 -32.62 13.01
C LEU A 105 -14.49 -34.02 13.31
#